data_AF-A0A479ZR66-F1
#
_entry.id   AF-A0A479ZR66-F1
#
_cell.length_a   1.000
_cell.length_b   1.000
_cell.length_c   1.000
_cell.angle_alpha   90.00
_cell.angle_beta   90.00
_cell.angle_gamma   90.00
#
_symmetry.space_group_name_H-M   'P 1'
#
loop_
_entity.id
_entity.type
_entity.pdbx_description
1 polymer ?
#
loop_
_entity_poly.entity_id
_entity_poly.type
_entity_poly.pdbx_seq_one_letter_code
_entity_poly.pdbx_strand_id
1 'polypeptide(L)'
;MTTQLIPVFNGTVSNETILLCNARDLHAFLEIGKRFATWITERLSEYEFVENQDYVIASQIREAKGRGGHNRKDYHLTLDTAKELAMVERNEKGRQIRRYFIECEKKLREETTSTQSPLNVDIIMRVRNGSVTHIEHHKSGSVITTEWAIHLLRKSGWIVMPRDELLNTPLAQLMPENLPQTGTCVR
;
A
#
# COMPACT_ATOMS: atom_id res chain seq x y z
N MET A 1 20.70 12.59 -9.36
CA MET A 1 21.29 13.19 -8.15
C MET A 1 20.18 13.33 -7.13
N THR A 2 20.12 12.49 -6.11
CA THR A 2 19.15 12.65 -5.01
C THR A 2 19.59 13.85 -4.18
N THR A 3 18.89 14.97 -4.31
CA THR A 3 19.14 16.16 -3.49
C THR A 3 18.82 15.81 -2.03
N GLN A 4 19.83 15.36 -1.29
CA GLN A 4 19.69 15.12 0.13
C GLN A 4 19.62 16.47 0.84
N LEU A 5 18.41 16.87 1.23
CA LEU A 5 18.15 18.19 1.81
C LEU A 5 18.70 18.32 3.24
N ILE A 6 18.66 17.23 4.03
CA ILE A 6 19.11 17.19 5.42
C ILE A 6 19.79 15.83 5.70
N PRO A 7 20.93 15.78 6.40
CA PRO A 7 21.59 14.51 6.75
C PRO A 7 20.72 13.69 7.71
N VAL A 8 20.61 12.40 7.44
CA VAL A 8 19.89 11.43 8.25
C VAL A 8 20.84 10.31 8.67
N PHE A 9 20.63 9.74 9.85
CA PHE A 9 21.45 8.67 10.40
C PHE A 9 20.58 7.65 11.14
N ASN A 10 21.08 6.42 11.29
CA ASN A 10 20.38 5.39 12.06
C ASN A 10 20.56 5.65 13.56
N GLY A 11 19.46 5.58 14.32
CA GLY A 11 19.47 5.60 15.78
C GLY A 11 18.46 4.60 16.34
N THR A 12 18.48 4.45 17.66
CA THR A 12 17.59 3.53 18.38
C THR A 12 16.55 4.33 19.14
N VAL A 13 15.27 4.10 18.83
CA VAL A 13 14.12 4.69 19.53
C VAL A 13 13.16 3.57 19.84
N SER A 14 12.70 3.47 21.09
CA SER A 14 11.83 2.37 21.52
C SER A 14 12.34 0.95 21.16
N ASN A 15 13.66 0.72 21.22
CA ASN A 15 14.37 -0.51 20.84
C ASN A 15 14.32 -0.87 19.34
N GLU A 16 13.81 -0.01 18.47
CA GLU A 16 13.82 -0.19 17.03
C GLU A 16 14.89 0.70 16.38
N THR A 17 15.52 0.19 15.32
CA THR A 17 16.45 0.96 14.50
C THR A 17 15.66 1.82 13.53
N ILE A 18 15.60 3.12 13.78
CA ILE A 18 14.90 4.08 12.94
C ILE A 18 15.86 5.14 12.40
N LEU A 19 15.47 5.77 11.30
CA LEU A 19 16.19 6.91 10.76
C LEU A 19 15.84 8.17 11.55
N LEU A 20 16.88 8.86 12.00
CA LEU A 20 16.81 10.09 12.76
C LEU A 20 17.44 11.25 12.00
N CYS A 21 17.01 12.45 12.36
CA CYS A 21 17.51 13.72 11.86
C CYS A 21 17.95 14.61 13.03
N ASN A 22 19.02 15.38 12.85
CA ASN A 22 19.41 16.37 13.85
C ASN A 22 18.46 17.59 13.78
N ALA A 23 17.87 17.97 14.91
CA ALA A 23 16.94 19.10 14.97
C ALA A 23 17.63 20.44 14.64
N ARG A 24 18.94 20.57 14.86
CA ARG A 24 19.67 21.80 14.53
C ARG A 24 19.88 21.96 13.03
N ASP A 25 20.15 20.86 12.34
CA ASP A 25 20.31 20.86 10.89
C ASP A 25 18.96 21.21 10.25
N LEU A 26 17.86 20.67 10.79
CA LEU A 26 16.50 21.06 10.40
C LEU A 26 16.23 22.55 10.65
N HIS A 27 16.55 23.07 11.84
CA HIS A 27 16.37 24.49 12.17
C HIS A 27 17.16 25.42 11.25
N ALA A 28 18.42 25.06 10.94
CA ALA A 28 19.27 25.81 10.04
C ALA A 28 18.74 25.76 8.60
N PHE A 29 18.31 24.59 8.13
CA PHE A 29 17.72 24.40 6.80
C PHE A 29 16.43 25.21 6.62
N LEU A 30 15.61 25.29 7.67
CA LEU A 30 14.35 26.04 7.68
C LEU A 30 14.56 27.56 7.86
N GLU A 31 15.81 28.02 8.08
CA GLU A 31 16.17 29.44 8.23
C GLU A 31 15.34 30.16 9.31
N ILE A 32 15.10 29.48 10.43
CA ILE A 32 14.25 29.99 11.51
C ILE A 32 15.01 31.08 12.30
N GLY A 33 14.41 32.26 12.43
CA GLY A 33 15.02 33.39 13.12
C GLY A 33 14.99 33.30 14.66
N LYS A 34 14.17 32.40 15.22
CA LYS A 34 14.11 32.16 16.67
C LYS A 34 15.38 31.42 17.15
N ARG A 35 15.72 31.57 18.44
CA ARG A 35 16.81 30.79 19.04
C ARG A 35 16.41 29.32 19.12
N PHE A 36 17.27 28.43 18.62
CA PHE A 36 17.03 26.97 18.57
C PHE A 36 16.44 26.38 19.85
N ALA A 37 16.99 26.70 21.03
CA ALA A 37 16.53 26.12 22.30
C ALA A 37 15.08 26.52 22.64
N THR A 38 14.73 27.78 22.39
CA THR A 38 13.36 28.27 22.58
C THR A 38 12.43 27.64 21.55
N TRP A 39 12.87 27.64 20.28
CA TRP A 39 12.10 27.07 19.18
C TRP A 39 11.76 25.59 19.40
N ILE A 40 12.76 24.74 19.67
CA ILE A 40 12.52 23.30 19.77
C ILE A 40 11.64 22.97 20.97
N THR A 41 11.83 23.65 22.12
CA THR A 41 10.99 23.40 23.29
C THR A 41 9.56 23.89 23.10
N GLU A 42 9.35 25.04 22.45
CA GLU A 42 8.01 25.51 22.07
C GLU A 42 7.32 24.50 21.16
N ARG A 43 7.99 24.05 20.10
CA ARG A 43 7.40 23.13 19.13
C ARG A 43 7.14 21.74 19.68
N LEU A 44 8.06 21.20 20.47
CA LEU A 44 7.84 19.91 21.14
C LEU A 44 6.66 19.96 22.10
N SER A 45 6.47 21.08 22.79
CA SER A 45 5.33 21.26 23.71
C SER A 45 4.01 21.57 23.00
N GLU A 46 4.02 22.36 21.93
CA GLU A 46 2.82 22.80 21.20
C GLU A 46 2.12 21.63 20.49
N TYR A 47 2.91 20.66 20.00
CA TYR A 47 2.44 19.48 19.29
C TYR A 47 2.45 18.21 20.15
N GLU A 48 2.72 18.35 21.45
CA GLU A 48 2.69 17.25 22.42
C GLU A 48 3.55 16.03 22.02
N PHE A 49 4.70 16.29 21.38
CA PHE A 49 5.63 15.23 20.99
C PHE A 49 6.23 14.53 22.21
N VAL A 50 6.40 13.21 22.12
CA VAL A 50 6.80 12.34 23.23
C VAL A 50 8.28 11.95 23.13
N GLU A 51 9.03 12.12 24.22
CA GLU A 51 10.42 11.67 24.32
C GLU A 51 10.53 10.14 24.27
N ASN A 52 11.51 9.62 23.52
CA ASN A 52 11.72 8.20 23.20
C ASN A 52 10.68 7.58 22.25
N GLN A 53 9.81 8.39 21.66
CA GLN A 53 8.91 8.02 20.57
C GLN A 53 9.13 8.92 19.36
N ASP A 54 8.95 10.23 19.53
CA ASP A 54 9.03 11.23 18.46
C ASP A 54 10.42 11.90 18.38
N TYR A 55 11.10 11.98 19.52
CA TYR A 55 12.45 12.52 19.60
C TYR A 55 13.27 11.90 20.73
N VAL A 56 14.59 12.02 20.64
CA VAL A 56 15.54 11.63 21.67
C VAL A 56 16.47 12.80 21.97
N ILE A 57 16.74 13.03 23.25
CA ILE A 57 17.69 14.06 23.69
C ILE A 57 19.10 13.50 23.60
N ALA A 58 19.88 14.01 22.65
CA ALA A 58 21.30 13.76 22.55
C ALA A 58 22.03 14.77 23.43
N SER A 59 22.08 14.53 24.74
CA SER A 59 22.91 15.35 25.62
C SER A 59 24.39 15.10 25.29
N GLN A 60 25.09 16.08 24.71
CA GLN A 60 26.55 16.08 24.74
C GLN A 60 26.97 16.34 26.18
N ILE A 61 27.35 15.28 26.92
CA ILE A 61 28.11 15.41 28.15
C ILE A 61 29.50 15.90 27.74
N ARG A 62 29.65 17.22 27.54
CA ARG A 62 30.98 17.82 27.53
C ARG A 62 31.37 17.92 28.99
N GLU A 63 32.42 17.20 29.39
CA GLU A 63 33.02 17.36 30.70
C GLU A 63 33.28 18.85 30.94
N ALA A 64 32.55 19.42 31.90
CA ALA A 64 32.63 20.82 32.26
C ALA A 64 33.97 21.08 32.97
N LYS A 65 35.05 21.21 32.19
CA LYS A 65 36.31 21.79 32.67
C LYS A 65 36.10 23.30 32.83
N GLY A 66 35.64 23.69 34.02
CA GLY A 66 35.56 25.09 34.44
C GLY A 66 34.14 25.64 34.58
N ARG A 67 33.96 26.44 35.63
CA ARG A 67 32.71 27.07 36.06
C ARG A 67 31.92 27.66 34.88
N GLY A 68 30.69 27.15 34.67
CA GLY A 68 29.66 27.85 33.88
C GLY A 68 29.38 27.34 32.47
N GLY A 69 29.66 26.08 32.15
CA GLY A 69 29.23 25.48 30.88
C GLY A 69 27.73 25.19 30.86
N HIS A 70 26.94 25.97 30.11
CA HIS A 70 25.53 25.69 29.88
C HIS A 70 25.40 24.35 29.13
N ASN A 71 24.75 23.36 29.72
CA ASN A 71 24.50 22.05 29.09
C ASN A 71 23.72 22.26 27.79
N ARG A 72 24.42 22.21 26.66
CA ARG A 72 23.81 22.31 25.34
C ARG A 72 23.04 21.01 25.08
N LYS A 73 21.71 21.09 25.07
CA LYS A 73 20.85 19.98 24.64
C LYS A 73 20.78 19.96 23.12
N ASP A 74 21.08 18.82 22.53
CA ASP A 74 20.81 18.52 21.14
C ASP A 74 19.66 17.51 21.07
N TYR A 75 18.87 17.58 20.01
CA TYR A 75 17.67 16.77 19.84
C TYR A 75 17.78 16.02 18.52
N HIS A 76 17.48 14.73 18.56
CA HIS A 76 17.35 13.88 17.39
C HIS A 76 15.87 13.57 17.19
N LEU A 77 15.35 13.89 16.02
CA LEU A 77 13.94 13.74 15.69
C LEU A 77 13.75 12.53 14.78
N THR A 78 12.62 11.83 14.91
CA THR A 78 12.22 10.89 13.86
C THR A 78 11.95 11.64 12.55
N LEU A 79 11.98 10.90 11.44
CA LEU A 79 11.67 11.51 10.14
C LEU A 79 10.26 12.08 10.08
N ASP A 80 9.28 11.43 10.73
CA ASP A 80 7.90 11.87 10.69
C ASP A 80 7.71 13.15 11.50
N THR A 81 8.27 13.20 12.71
CA THR A 81 8.31 14.43 13.53
C THR A 81 9.03 15.57 12.80
N ALA A 82 10.16 15.31 12.13
CA ALA A 82 10.88 16.31 11.36
C ALA A 82 10.07 16.85 10.17
N LYS A 83 9.32 15.97 9.47
CA LYS A 83 8.40 16.37 8.39
C LYS A 83 7.30 17.26 8.92
N GLU A 84 6.66 16.88 10.01
CA GLU A 84 5.57 17.64 10.62
C GLU A 84 6.05 19.04 11.04
N LEU A 85 7.18 19.13 11.75
CA LEU A 85 7.76 20.41 12.15
C LEU A 85 8.09 21.30 10.93
N ALA A 86 8.68 20.72 9.88
CA ALA A 86 8.97 21.46 8.65
C ALA A 86 7.71 22.03 7.98
N MET A 87 6.59 21.29 8.01
CA MET A 87 5.33 21.74 7.42
C MET A 87 4.65 22.83 8.25
N VAL A 88 4.82 22.79 9.58
CA VAL A 88 4.24 23.74 10.53
C VAL A 88 4.88 25.12 10.48
N GLU A 89 6.17 25.23 10.16
CA GLU A 89 6.90 26.52 10.21
C GLU A 89 6.42 27.57 9.21
N ARG A 90 5.54 27.22 8.26
CA ARG A 90 4.96 28.15 7.26
C ARG A 90 6.00 28.99 6.50
N ASN A 91 7.19 28.44 6.28
CA ASN A 91 8.26 29.06 5.51
C ASN A 91 8.32 28.50 4.08
N GLU A 92 9.09 29.16 3.20
CA GLU A 92 9.25 28.72 1.81
C GLU A 92 9.95 27.36 1.73
N LYS A 93 10.92 27.09 2.63
CA LYS A 93 11.62 25.81 2.72
C LYS A 93 10.68 24.65 3.11
N GLY A 94 9.78 24.89 4.07
CA GLY A 94 8.74 23.95 4.48
C GLY A 94 7.72 23.70 3.36
N ARG A 95 7.39 24.74 2.57
CA ARG A 95 6.58 24.57 1.35
C ARG A 95 7.27 23.70 0.31
N GLN A 96 8.58 23.88 0.10
CA GLN A 96 9.38 23.02 -0.78
C GLN A 96 9.38 21.57 -0.29
N ILE A 97 9.62 21.35 1.01
CA ILE A 97 9.57 20.03 1.64
C ILE A 97 8.20 19.38 1.39
N ARG A 98 7.10 20.10 1.66
CA ARG A 98 5.74 19.60 1.43
C ARG A 98 5.50 19.20 -0.03
N ARG A 99 5.91 20.04 -0.99
CA ARG A 99 5.77 19.74 -2.42
C ARG A 99 6.56 18.50 -2.81
N TYR A 100 7.80 18.40 -2.34
CA TYR A 100 8.66 17.24 -2.57
C TYR A 100 8.01 15.94 -2.07
N PHE A 101 7.50 15.91 -0.84
CA PHE A 101 6.84 14.71 -0.31
C PHE A 101 5.57 14.34 -1.08
N ILE A 102 4.75 15.34 -1.47
CA ILE A 102 3.57 15.09 -2.31
C ILE A 102 3.96 14.49 -3.66
N GLU A 103 5.02 14.99 -4.29
CA GLU A 103 5.54 14.44 -5.55
C GLU A 103 6.05 13.01 -5.39
N CYS A 104 6.78 12.72 -4.31
CA CYS A 104 7.22 11.37 -3.98
C CYS A 104 6.04 10.40 -3.82
N GLU A 105 5.01 10.79 -3.07
CA GLU A 105 3.83 9.93 -2.92
C GLU A 105 3.06 9.74 -4.23
N LYS A 106 2.98 10.77 -5.10
CA LYS A 106 2.36 10.64 -6.43
C LYS A 106 3.11 9.62 -7.29
N LYS A 107 4.44 9.71 -7.35
CA LYS A 107 5.28 8.75 -8.07
C LYS A 107 5.10 7.33 -7.55
N LEU A 108 5.10 7.16 -6.23
CA LEU A 108 4.86 5.86 -5.60
C LEU A 108 3.48 5.29 -5.96
N ARG A 109 2.44 6.13 -5.96
CA ARG A 109 1.08 5.73 -6.39
C ARG A 109 1.04 5.34 -7.88
N GLU A 110 1.70 6.09 -8.75
CA GLU A 110 1.79 5.79 -10.19
C GLU A 110 2.54 4.47 -10.46
N GLU A 111 3.61 4.19 -9.72
CA GLU A 111 4.35 2.91 -9.77
C GLU A 111 3.46 1.74 -9.31
N THR A 112 2.73 1.89 -8.21
CA THR A 112 1.80 0.83 -7.75
C THR A 112 0.63 0.59 -8.72
N THR A 113 0.20 1.61 -9.45
CA THR A 113 -0.93 1.50 -10.41
C THR A 113 -0.49 0.85 -11.73
N SER A 114 0.75 1.11 -12.18
CA SER A 114 1.29 0.52 -13.42
C SER A 114 1.72 -0.95 -13.28
N THR A 115 1.78 -1.48 -12.06
CA THR A 115 2.15 -2.88 -11.77
C THR A 115 0.94 -3.83 -11.67
N GLN A 116 -0.29 -3.34 -11.87
CA GLN A 116 -1.42 -4.24 -12.12
C GLN A 116 -1.32 -4.77 -13.55
N SER A 117 -0.69 -5.92 -13.70
CA SER A 117 -0.75 -6.71 -14.93
C SER A 117 -2.22 -6.88 -15.36
N PRO A 118 -2.52 -6.87 -16.68
CA PRO A 118 -3.87 -7.10 -17.14
C PRO A 118 -4.41 -8.40 -16.54
N LEU A 119 -5.60 -8.32 -15.95
CA LEU A 119 -6.29 -9.48 -15.38
C LEU A 119 -6.42 -10.54 -16.48
N ASN A 120 -5.67 -11.64 -16.35
CA ASN A 120 -5.86 -12.81 -17.20
C ASN A 120 -7.24 -13.41 -16.86
N VAL A 121 -8.23 -13.16 -17.71
CA VAL A 121 -9.58 -13.72 -17.60
C VAL A 121 -9.68 -14.89 -18.57
N ASP A 122 -9.91 -16.10 -18.07
CA ASP A 122 -10.27 -17.24 -18.90
C ASP A 122 -11.74 -17.11 -19.32
N ILE A 123 -12.01 -17.17 -20.62
CA ILE A 123 -13.34 -17.07 -21.21
C ILE A 123 -13.76 -18.47 -21.70
N ILE A 124 -14.84 -19.03 -21.16
CA ILE A 124 -15.44 -20.25 -21.72
C ILE A 124 -16.45 -19.84 -22.80
N MET A 125 -16.17 -20.20 -24.06
CA MET A 125 -17.04 -19.91 -25.21
C MET A 125 -17.79 -21.16 -25.68
N ARG A 126 -19.12 -21.04 -25.87
CA ARG A 126 -19.93 -22.06 -26.55
C ARG A 126 -20.25 -21.62 -27.99
N VAL A 127 -19.70 -22.34 -28.98
CA VAL A 127 -19.98 -22.12 -30.42
C VAL A 127 -20.97 -23.17 -30.92
N ARG A 128 -22.06 -22.74 -31.57
CA ARG A 128 -22.99 -23.64 -32.29
C ARG A 128 -23.33 -23.02 -33.65
N ASN A 129 -23.21 -23.80 -34.72
CA ASN A 129 -23.46 -23.36 -36.11
C ASN A 129 -22.73 -22.06 -36.51
N GLY A 130 -21.47 -21.91 -36.10
CA GLY A 130 -20.65 -20.74 -36.45
C GLY A 130 -20.96 -19.45 -35.69
N SER A 131 -21.87 -19.47 -34.71
CA SER A 131 -22.17 -18.32 -33.84
C SER A 131 -21.88 -18.62 -32.37
N VAL A 132 -21.27 -17.65 -31.68
CA VAL A 132 -21.00 -17.71 -30.24
C VAL A 132 -22.30 -17.44 -29.49
N THR A 133 -22.68 -18.34 -28.58
CA THR A 133 -23.98 -18.29 -27.90
C THR A 133 -23.90 -17.90 -26.43
N HIS A 134 -22.74 -18.05 -25.77
CA HIS A 134 -22.59 -17.68 -24.36
C HIS A 134 -21.13 -17.39 -24.00
N ILE A 135 -20.94 -16.36 -23.17
CA ILE A 135 -19.64 -15.89 -22.67
C ILE A 135 -19.81 -15.68 -21.16
N GLU A 136 -19.05 -16.43 -20.35
CA GLU A 136 -18.97 -16.19 -18.90
C GLU A 136 -17.57 -15.70 -18.52
N HIS A 137 -17.54 -14.65 -17.70
CA HIS A 137 -16.32 -14.08 -17.13
C HIS A 137 -16.20 -14.49 -15.67
N HIS A 138 -15.02 -14.99 -15.27
CA HIS A 138 -14.73 -15.33 -13.89
C HIS A 138 -13.71 -14.39 -13.26
N LYS A 139 -13.84 -14.18 -11.95
CA LYS A 139 -12.89 -13.37 -11.18
C LYS A 139 -11.54 -14.08 -11.10
N SER A 140 -10.46 -13.32 -11.19
CA SER A 140 -9.08 -13.80 -11.10
C SER A 140 -8.86 -14.68 -9.86
N GLY A 141 -8.17 -15.82 -10.04
CA GLY A 141 -7.83 -16.76 -8.96
C GLY A 141 -8.94 -17.70 -8.51
N SER A 142 -10.11 -17.67 -9.16
CA SER A 142 -11.19 -18.63 -8.87
C SER A 142 -10.79 -20.03 -9.33
N VAL A 143 -10.57 -20.96 -8.40
CA VAL A 143 -10.38 -22.37 -8.73
C VAL A 143 -11.73 -22.93 -9.19
N ILE A 144 -11.82 -23.31 -10.46
CA ILE A 144 -13.01 -23.99 -10.97
C ILE A 144 -13.01 -25.40 -10.39
N THR A 145 -13.84 -25.65 -9.39
CA THR A 145 -14.03 -27.01 -8.86
C THR A 145 -14.73 -27.87 -9.91
N THR A 146 -14.43 -29.18 -9.93
CA THR A 146 -15.04 -30.14 -10.87
C THR A 146 -16.56 -30.09 -10.82
N GLU A 147 -17.15 -30.00 -9.63
CA GLU A 147 -18.60 -29.88 -9.43
C GLU A 147 -19.17 -28.60 -10.05
N TRP A 148 -18.46 -27.48 -9.93
CA TRP A 148 -18.91 -26.23 -10.51
C TRP A 148 -18.77 -26.21 -12.05
N ALA A 149 -17.72 -26.83 -12.60
CA ALA A 149 -17.59 -27.06 -14.03
C ALA A 149 -18.72 -27.94 -14.58
N ILE A 150 -19.07 -29.03 -13.87
CA ILE A 150 -20.18 -29.92 -14.24
C ILE A 150 -21.51 -29.16 -14.22
N HIS A 151 -21.74 -28.32 -13.21
CA HIS A 151 -22.94 -27.48 -13.14
C HIS A 151 -23.04 -26.52 -14.34
N LEU A 152 -21.96 -25.84 -14.71
CA LEU A 152 -21.91 -24.92 -15.85
C LEU A 152 -22.18 -25.63 -17.19
N LEU A 153 -21.59 -26.82 -17.38
CA LEU A 153 -21.83 -27.64 -18.55
C LEU A 153 -23.29 -28.09 -18.65
N ARG A 154 -23.90 -28.50 -17.52
CA ARG A 154 -25.33 -28.85 -17.48
C ARG A 154 -26.23 -27.65 -17.76
N LYS A 155 -25.94 -26.48 -17.18
CA LYS A 155 -26.71 -25.22 -17.42
C LYS A 155 -26.66 -24.78 -18.88
N SER A 156 -25.52 -25.01 -19.54
CA SER A 156 -25.39 -24.77 -20.98
C SER A 156 -26.00 -25.89 -21.84
N GLY A 157 -26.59 -26.92 -21.24
CA GLY A 157 -27.31 -27.99 -21.93
C GLY A 157 -26.41 -29.11 -22.47
N TRP A 158 -25.22 -29.29 -21.89
CA TRP A 158 -24.40 -30.48 -22.14
C TRP A 158 -24.82 -31.61 -21.19
N ILE A 159 -24.91 -32.84 -21.72
CA ILE A 159 -25.03 -34.04 -20.90
C ILE A 159 -23.65 -34.33 -20.32
N VAL A 160 -23.53 -34.25 -18.99
CA VAL A 160 -22.31 -34.60 -18.27
C VAL A 160 -22.61 -35.75 -17.33
N MET A 161 -22.00 -36.89 -17.62
CA MET A 161 -22.17 -38.14 -16.88
C MET A 161 -20.82 -38.85 -16.67
N PRO A 162 -20.64 -39.58 -15.56
CA PRO A 162 -19.47 -40.43 -15.32
C PRO A 162 -19.31 -41.50 -16.40
N ARG A 163 -18.06 -41.87 -16.71
CA ARG A 163 -17.74 -42.87 -17.73
C ARG A 163 -18.43 -44.22 -17.48
N ASP A 164 -18.59 -44.59 -16.22
CA ASP A 164 -19.17 -45.88 -15.83
C ASP A 164 -20.69 -45.93 -16.04
N GLU A 165 -21.36 -44.77 -16.02
CA GLU A 165 -22.79 -44.65 -16.34
C GLU A 165 -23.03 -44.65 -17.86
N LEU A 166 -22.10 -44.07 -18.64
CA LEU A 166 -22.18 -44.02 -20.10
C LEU A 166 -22.22 -45.43 -20.71
N LEU A 167 -21.44 -46.35 -20.16
CA LEU A 167 -21.35 -47.75 -20.61
C LEU A 167 -22.65 -48.53 -20.38
N ASN A 168 -23.51 -48.10 -19.46
CA ASN A 168 -24.75 -48.77 -19.07
C ASN A 168 -26.01 -48.07 -19.57
N THR A 169 -25.91 -46.86 -20.14
CA THR A 169 -27.04 -46.15 -20.74
C THR A 169 -27.22 -46.49 -22.22
N PRO A 170 -28.39 -47.02 -22.64
CA PRO A 170 -28.67 -47.24 -24.05
C PRO A 170 -28.72 -45.92 -24.83
N LEU A 171 -28.12 -45.91 -26.03
CA LEU A 171 -28.01 -44.72 -26.92
C LEU A 171 -29.34 -43.97 -27.14
N ALA A 172 -30.49 -44.66 -27.06
CA ALA A 172 -31.82 -44.07 -27.19
C ALA A 172 -32.17 -43.04 -26.08
N GLN A 173 -31.60 -43.18 -24.88
CA GLN A 173 -31.79 -42.23 -23.77
C GLN A 173 -30.86 -41.00 -23.86
N LEU A 174 -29.84 -41.05 -24.71
CA LEU A 174 -28.91 -39.94 -24.95
C LEU A 174 -29.34 -39.05 -26.14
N MET A 175 -30.46 -39.40 -26.78
CA MET A 175 -31.07 -38.61 -27.84
C MET A 175 -31.73 -37.34 -27.26
N PRO A 176 -31.60 -36.17 -27.91
CA PRO A 176 -32.06 -34.89 -27.39
C PRO A 176 -33.58 -34.80 -27.17
N GLU A 177 -34.35 -35.72 -27.76
CA GLU A 177 -35.80 -35.78 -27.67
C GLU A 177 -36.32 -36.32 -26.32
N ASN A 178 -35.44 -36.96 -25.52
CA ASN A 178 -35.78 -37.55 -24.22
C ASN A 178 -35.24 -36.75 -23.01
N LEU A 179 -34.60 -35.60 -23.24
CA LEU A 179 -34.18 -34.71 -22.16
C LEU A 179 -35.41 -33.96 -21.60
N PRO A 180 -35.60 -33.90 -20.26
CA PRO A 180 -36.66 -33.07 -19.70
C PRO A 180 -36.45 -31.63 -20.17
N GLN A 181 -37.43 -31.09 -20.91
CA GLN A 181 -37.46 -29.68 -21.28
C GLN A 181 -37.62 -28.86 -20.00
N THR A 182 -36.51 -28.52 -19.34
CA THR A 182 -36.55 -27.59 -18.22
C THR A 182 -36.82 -26.20 -18.79
N GLY A 183 -38.09 -25.80 -18.69
CA GLY A 183 -38.49 -24.42 -18.46
C GLY A 183 -38.32 -23.46 -19.64
N THR A 184 -39.37 -23.39 -20.44
CA THR A 184 -39.75 -22.24 -21.27
C THR A 184 -39.58 -20.92 -20.50
N CYS A 185 -38.68 -20.04 -20.94
CA CYS A 185 -38.77 -18.62 -20.62
C CYS A 185 -39.77 -18.01 -21.62
N VAL A 186 -41.01 -17.81 -21.16
CA VAL A 186 -42.04 -17.09 -21.92
C VAL A 186 -41.82 -15.59 -21.72
N ARG A 187 -41.54 -14.92 -22.84
CA ARG A 187 -41.58 -13.47 -23.16
C ARG A 187 -40.89 -12.48 -22.21
#